data_AF-A0A4P5Y0A2-F1
#
_entry.id   AF-A0A4P5Y0A2-F1
#
_cell.length_a   1.000
_cell.length_b   1.000
_cell.length_c   1.000
_cell.angle_alpha   90.00
_cell.angle_beta   90.00
_cell.angle_gamma   90.00
#
_symmetry.space_group_name_H-M   'P 1'
#
loop_
_entity.id
_entity.type
_entity.pdbx_description
1 polymer ?
#
loop_
_entity_poly.entity_id
_entity_poly.type
_entity_poly.pdbx_seq_one_letter_code
_entity_poly.pdbx_strand_id
1 'polypeptide(L)'
;MSLIFDPIELKEARKLELARRQPSLDFLPFSTAELLTKIHTDLFPDVSQTMQVYFVARGPLACIEYTSESASIYTHQLLNHSETPFAVMSLILKHELLHIRIPSTSENGKDVPHPPAFWAAQKAIAPERDSAWAWIWANLWPCLKVRRELQLIDVRANWRTVQGLRAIRRLKTMS
;
A
#
# COMPACT_ATOMS: atom_id res chain seq x y z
N MET A 1 -23.75 -20.41 1.42
CA MET A 1 -24.37 -19.11 1.78
C MET A 1 -23.91 -18.12 0.71
N SER A 2 -24.79 -17.76 -0.22
CA SER A 2 -24.44 -16.94 -1.39
C SER A 2 -24.29 -15.48 -0.97
N LEU A 3 -23.05 -14.97 -0.96
CA LEU A 3 -22.78 -13.54 -0.78
C LEU A 3 -23.32 -12.82 -2.03
N ILE A 4 -24.47 -12.18 -1.91
CA ILE A 4 -24.98 -11.27 -2.94
C ILE A 4 -24.15 -9.99 -2.79
N PHE A 5 -23.03 -9.92 -3.52
CA PHE A 5 -22.29 -8.67 -3.66
C PHE A 5 -23.13 -7.66 -4.45
N ASP A 6 -23.12 -6.40 -4.02
CA ASP A 6 -23.74 -5.30 -4.77
C ASP A 6 -23.14 -5.26 -6.19
N PRO A 7 -23.95 -5.19 -7.26
CA PRO A 7 -23.46 -5.04 -8.64
C PRO A 7 -22.45 -3.90 -8.84
N ILE A 8 -22.52 -2.84 -8.04
CA ILE A 8 -21.55 -1.72 -8.02
C ILE A 8 -20.21 -2.19 -7.43
N GLU A 9 -20.24 -2.92 -6.32
CA GLU A 9 -19.03 -3.48 -5.68
C GLU A 9 -18.36 -4.52 -6.58
N LEU A 10 -19.12 -5.40 -7.24
CA LEU A 10 -18.61 -6.34 -8.23
C LEU A 10 -17.94 -5.64 -9.42
N LYS A 11 -18.54 -4.55 -9.91
CA LYS A 11 -17.99 -3.78 -11.03
C LYS A 11 -16.70 -3.05 -10.64
N GLU A 12 -16.64 -2.46 -9.45
CA GLU A 12 -15.43 -1.80 -8.95
C GLU A 12 -14.35 -2.82 -8.58
N ALA A 13 -14.69 -3.97 -8.00
CA ALA A 13 -13.76 -5.08 -7.76
C ALA A 13 -13.17 -5.61 -9.08
N ARG A 14 -13.98 -5.77 -10.12
CA ARG A 14 -13.51 -6.21 -11.44
C ARG A 14 -12.64 -5.16 -12.15
N LYS A 15 -12.94 -3.87 -11.98
CA LYS A 15 -12.08 -2.79 -12.48
C LYS A 15 -10.76 -2.71 -11.71
N LEU A 16 -10.80 -2.93 -10.39
CA LEU A 16 -9.60 -3.00 -9.55
C LEU A 16 -8.73 -4.17 -9.99
N GLU A 17 -9.33 -5.34 -10.20
CA GLU A 17 -8.66 -6.54 -10.70
C GLU A 17 -8.00 -6.33 -12.07
N LEU A 18 -8.67 -5.65 -13.01
CA LEU A 18 -8.07 -5.31 -14.30
C LEU A 18 -6.96 -4.27 -14.18
N ALA A 19 -7.11 -3.29 -13.28
CA ALA A 19 -6.08 -2.28 -13.03
C ALA A 19 -4.85 -2.85 -12.31
N ARG A 20 -5.02 -3.90 -11.50
CA ARG A 20 -3.95 -4.67 -10.83
C ARG A 20 -3.05 -5.42 -11.79
N ARG A 21 -3.56 -5.76 -12.98
CA ARG A 21 -2.86 -6.55 -14.00
C ARG A 21 -2.05 -5.73 -15.00
N GLN A 22 -2.03 -4.40 -14.89
CA GLN A 22 -1.27 -3.57 -15.84
C GLN A 22 0.16 -3.35 -15.36
N PRO A 23 1.18 -3.64 -16.18
CA PRO A 23 2.56 -3.37 -15.83
C PRO A 23 2.75 -1.86 -15.66
N SER A 24 3.32 -1.47 -14.53
CA SER A 24 3.77 -0.12 -14.26
C SER A 24 5.27 -0.04 -14.40
N LEU A 25 5.77 0.96 -15.13
CA LEU A 25 7.18 1.30 -15.04
C LEU A 25 7.46 1.89 -13.66
N ASP A 26 8.48 1.37 -12.96
CA ASP A 26 8.92 1.91 -11.68
C ASP A 26 9.63 3.25 -11.93
N PHE A 27 9.07 4.33 -11.35
CA PHE A 27 9.66 5.67 -11.35
C PHE A 27 10.35 6.00 -10.03
N LEU A 28 10.44 5.02 -9.13
CA LEU A 28 11.15 5.14 -7.86
C LEU A 28 12.66 5.22 -8.09
N PRO A 29 13.40 5.94 -7.23
CA PRO A 29 14.86 6.05 -7.35
C PRO A 29 15.60 4.80 -6.82
N PHE A 30 14.88 3.71 -6.53
CA PHE A 30 15.40 2.45 -6.00
C PHE A 30 14.53 1.28 -6.49
N SER A 31 15.09 0.07 -6.47
CA SER A 31 14.37 -1.16 -6.84
C SER A 31 13.42 -1.60 -5.73
N THR A 32 12.13 -1.69 -6.05
CA THR A 32 11.11 -2.24 -5.14
C THR A 32 11.32 -3.72 -4.89
N ALA A 33 11.76 -4.47 -5.90
CA ALA A 33 12.07 -5.89 -5.79
C ALA A 33 13.23 -6.14 -4.82
N GLU A 34 14.33 -5.39 -4.95
CA GLU A 34 15.48 -5.53 -4.03
C GLU A 34 15.11 -5.15 -2.59
N LEU A 35 14.32 -4.08 -2.43
CA LEU A 35 13.81 -3.67 -1.13
C LEU A 35 12.92 -4.75 -0.50
N LEU A 36 12.00 -5.33 -1.27
CA LEU A 36 11.14 -6.42 -0.81
C LEU A 36 11.97 -7.63 -0.41
N THR A 37 12.92 -8.07 -1.24
CA THR A 37 13.83 -9.20 -0.94
C THR A 37 14.60 -8.95 0.35
N LYS A 38 15.11 -7.74 0.56
CA LYS A 38 15.83 -7.38 1.79
C LYS A 38 14.92 -7.45 3.01
N ILE A 39 13.74 -6.84 2.96
CA ILE A 39 12.77 -6.87 4.06
C ILE A 39 12.36 -8.31 4.39
N HIS A 40 12.08 -9.10 3.35
CA HIS A 40 11.72 -10.50 3.49
C HIS A 40 12.81 -11.31 4.19
N THR A 41 14.04 -11.22 3.71
CA THR A 41 15.19 -11.94 4.27
C THR A 41 15.48 -11.54 5.72
N ASP A 42 15.48 -10.24 6.01
CA ASP A 42 15.91 -9.71 7.30
C ASP A 42 14.82 -9.82 8.39
N LEU A 43 13.55 -9.71 8.01
CA LEU A 43 12.43 -9.51 8.97
C LEU A 43 11.31 -10.54 8.83
N PHE A 44 11.20 -11.24 7.69
CA PHE A 44 10.15 -12.21 7.39
C PHE A 44 10.65 -13.56 6.83
N PRO A 45 11.73 -14.16 7.38
CA PRO A 45 12.29 -15.40 6.85
C PRO A 45 11.36 -16.61 7.01
N ASP A 46 10.38 -16.53 7.92
CA ASP A 46 9.30 -17.49 8.16
C ASP A 46 8.18 -17.45 7.11
N VAL A 47 8.09 -16.39 6.31
CA VAL A 47 7.04 -16.24 5.29
C VAL A 47 7.51 -16.95 4.02
N SER A 48 6.90 -18.08 3.65
CA SER A 48 7.35 -18.93 2.55
C SER A 48 6.79 -18.56 1.17
N GLN A 49 5.81 -17.65 1.12
CA GLN A 49 5.15 -17.25 -0.12
C GLN A 49 6.12 -16.60 -1.09
N THR A 50 5.95 -16.86 -2.39
CA THR A 50 6.61 -16.06 -3.42
C THR A 50 5.95 -14.69 -3.49
N MET A 51 6.74 -13.62 -3.39
CA MET A 51 6.23 -12.26 -3.24
C MET A 51 6.50 -11.39 -4.45
N GLN A 52 5.53 -10.55 -4.83
CA GLN A 52 5.69 -9.53 -5.86
C GLN A 52 5.03 -8.21 -5.47
N VAL A 53 5.56 -7.11 -5.99
CA VAL A 53 5.00 -5.76 -5.83
C VAL A 53 4.46 -5.28 -7.18
N TYR A 54 3.27 -4.69 -7.17
CA TYR A 54 2.62 -4.12 -8.35
C TYR A 54 2.15 -2.70 -8.05
N PHE A 55 2.20 -1.78 -9.03
CA PHE A 55 1.57 -0.48 -8.89
C PHE A 55 0.21 -0.36 -9.57
N VAL A 56 -0.79 0.09 -8.80
CA VAL A 56 -2.19 0.14 -9.22
C VAL A 56 -2.74 1.56 -9.19
N ALA A 57 -3.60 1.90 -10.14
CA ALA A 57 -4.12 3.27 -10.30
C ALA A 57 -5.40 3.56 -9.50
N ARG A 58 -5.89 2.59 -8.72
CA ARG A 58 -7.16 2.63 -7.99
C ARG A 58 -7.05 1.86 -6.68
N GLY A 59 -7.86 2.27 -5.70
CA GLY A 59 -8.02 1.56 -4.44
C GLY A 59 -7.22 2.18 -3.30
N PRO A 60 -6.84 1.37 -2.29
CA PRO A 60 -6.09 1.85 -1.14
C PRO A 60 -4.67 2.27 -1.50
N LEU A 61 -4.02 2.97 -0.57
CA LEU A 61 -2.62 3.37 -0.69
C LEU A 61 -1.71 2.15 -0.88
N ALA A 62 -2.01 1.06 -0.18
CA ALA A 62 -1.50 -0.27 -0.44
C ALA A 62 -2.47 -1.34 0.07
N CYS A 63 -2.36 -2.56 -0.44
CA CYS A 63 -2.98 -3.75 0.11
C CYS A 63 -2.22 -5.01 -0.32
N ILE A 64 -2.39 -6.10 0.42
CA ILE A 64 -1.86 -7.42 0.07
C ILE A 64 -2.97 -8.42 -0.23
N GLU A 65 -2.72 -9.29 -1.20
CA GLU A 65 -3.49 -10.51 -1.42
C GLU A 65 -2.55 -11.69 -1.40
N TYR A 66 -2.90 -12.77 -0.70
CA TYR A 66 -2.02 -13.91 -0.56
C TYR A 66 -2.78 -15.23 -0.48
N THR A 67 -2.08 -16.29 -0.88
CA THR A 67 -2.46 -17.69 -0.77
C THR A 67 -1.40 -18.43 0.06
N SER A 68 -1.49 -19.76 0.14
CA SER A 68 -0.44 -20.59 0.73
C SER A 68 0.89 -20.53 -0.03
N GLU A 69 0.88 -20.15 -1.32
CA GLU A 69 2.05 -20.24 -2.21
C GLU A 69 2.59 -18.87 -2.65
N SER A 70 1.72 -17.86 -2.71
CA SER A 70 2.04 -16.57 -3.32
C SER A 70 1.46 -15.41 -2.54
N ALA A 71 2.13 -14.26 -2.59
CA ALA A 71 1.64 -13.00 -2.06
C ALA A 71 1.91 -11.86 -3.07
N SER A 72 0.89 -11.06 -3.32
CA SER A 72 0.93 -9.91 -4.21
C SER A 72 0.64 -8.65 -3.41
N ILE A 73 1.63 -7.75 -3.34
CA ILE A 73 1.50 -6.45 -2.70
C ILE A 73 1.16 -5.43 -3.78
N TYR A 74 -0.02 -4.84 -3.68
CA TYR A 74 -0.47 -3.78 -4.58
C TYR A 74 -0.24 -2.43 -3.91
N THR A 75 0.64 -1.61 -4.48
CA THR A 75 0.90 -0.24 -4.02
C THR A 75 0.22 0.74 -4.98
N HIS A 76 -0.36 1.83 -4.48
CA HIS A 76 -0.97 2.81 -5.37
C HIS A 76 0.09 3.56 -6.19
N GLN A 77 -0.18 3.82 -7.47
CA GLN A 77 0.65 4.62 -8.41
C GLN A 77 0.97 6.04 -7.91
N LEU A 78 0.25 6.50 -6.89
CA LEU A 78 0.53 7.77 -6.23
C LEU A 78 1.93 7.76 -5.58
N LEU A 79 2.37 6.59 -5.12
CA LEU A 79 3.68 6.35 -4.53
C LEU A 79 4.76 6.00 -5.57
N ASN A 80 4.39 5.72 -6.82
CA ASN A 80 5.35 5.42 -7.89
C ASN A 80 5.93 6.71 -8.49
N HIS A 81 6.81 7.37 -7.74
CA HIS A 81 7.38 8.67 -8.11
C HIS A 81 8.80 8.81 -7.58
N SER A 82 9.66 9.51 -8.30
CA SER A 82 11.10 9.65 -8.00
C SER A 82 11.42 10.34 -6.66
N GLU A 83 10.40 10.86 -5.99
CA GLU A 83 10.52 11.54 -4.70
C GLU A 83 9.97 10.75 -3.54
N THR A 84 9.25 9.67 -3.82
CA THR A 84 8.77 8.80 -2.76
C THR A 84 9.98 8.27 -2.01
N PRO A 85 10.14 8.62 -0.72
CA PRO A 85 11.33 8.23 0.02
C PRO A 85 11.38 6.72 0.18
N PHE A 86 12.60 6.19 0.28
CA PHE A 86 12.84 4.79 0.64
C PHE A 86 12.07 4.39 1.90
N ALA A 87 12.07 5.26 2.93
CA ALA A 87 11.34 5.04 4.18
C ALA A 87 9.83 4.81 3.99
N VAL A 88 9.21 5.48 3.02
CA VAL A 88 7.77 5.31 2.73
C VAL A 88 7.52 3.93 2.14
N MET A 89 8.27 3.53 1.13
CA MET A 89 8.12 2.19 0.54
C MET A 89 8.49 1.09 1.54
N SER A 90 9.55 1.28 2.33
CA SER A 90 9.93 0.34 3.40
C SER A 90 8.81 0.14 4.43
N LEU A 91 8.20 1.24 4.91
CA LEU A 91 7.05 1.15 5.82
C LEU A 91 5.88 0.40 5.19
N ILE A 92 5.52 0.74 3.95
CA ILE A 92 4.39 0.12 3.24
C ILE A 92 4.62 -1.39 3.09
N LEU A 93 5.77 -1.82 2.59
CA LEU A 93 6.04 -3.25 2.40
C LEU A 93 6.05 -4.02 3.72
N LYS A 94 6.65 -3.46 4.79
CA LYS A 94 6.61 -4.07 6.14
C LYS A 94 5.19 -4.18 6.68
N HIS A 95 4.36 -3.15 6.45
CA HIS A 95 2.95 -3.16 6.85
C HIS A 95 2.20 -4.29 6.14
N GLU A 96 2.33 -4.38 4.83
CA GLU A 96 1.62 -5.39 4.03
C GLU A 96 2.08 -6.81 4.36
N LEU A 97 3.36 -7.04 4.62
CA LEU A 97 3.85 -8.35 5.03
C LEU A 97 3.40 -8.77 6.43
N LEU A 98 3.17 -7.81 7.34
CA LEU A 98 2.64 -8.13 8.67
C LEU A 98 1.25 -8.76 8.60
N HIS A 99 0.45 -8.47 7.58
CA HIS A 99 -0.87 -9.11 7.40
C HIS A 99 -0.80 -10.61 7.13
N ILE A 100 0.35 -11.13 6.70
CA ILE A 100 0.58 -12.57 6.55
C ILE A 100 0.89 -13.20 7.92
N ARG A 101 1.75 -12.54 8.72
CA ARG A 101 2.19 -13.06 10.02
C ARG A 101 1.13 -12.88 11.11
N ILE A 102 0.40 -11.78 11.08
CA ILE A 102 -0.58 -11.38 12.07
C ILE A 102 -1.89 -11.11 11.32
N PRO A 103 -2.71 -12.15 11.10
CA PRO A 103 -3.95 -12.00 10.36
C PRO A 103 -4.97 -11.17 11.14
N SER A 104 -5.94 -10.62 10.41
CA SER A 104 -7.11 -9.96 10.97
C SER A 104 -7.84 -10.87 11.96
N THR A 105 -8.40 -10.28 13.02
CA THR A 105 -9.23 -10.98 14.00
C THR A 105 -10.69 -10.53 13.90
N SER A 106 -11.59 -11.27 14.54
CA SER A 106 -12.98 -10.84 14.74
C SER A 106 -13.22 -10.59 16.22
N GLU A 107 -13.58 -9.35 16.59
CA GLU A 107 -13.89 -8.96 17.96
C GLU A 107 -15.33 -8.42 18.00
N ASN A 108 -16.20 -9.05 18.81
CA ASN A 108 -17.62 -8.68 18.91
C ASN A 108 -18.35 -8.63 17.55
N GLY A 109 -18.01 -9.56 16.65
CA GLY A 109 -18.60 -9.63 15.31
C GLY A 109 -18.14 -8.52 14.35
N LYS A 110 -17.09 -7.77 14.71
CA LYS A 110 -16.43 -6.80 13.83
C LYS A 110 -15.07 -7.30 13.43
N ASP A 111 -14.75 -7.18 12.14
CA ASP A 111 -13.41 -7.44 11.66
C ASP A 111 -12.46 -6.36 12.16
N VAL A 112 -11.34 -6.81 12.71
CA VAL A 112 -10.24 -5.96 13.20
C VAL A 112 -9.03 -6.26 12.31
N PRO A 113 -8.82 -5.45 11.26
CA PRO A 113 -7.72 -5.68 10.31
C PRO A 113 -6.33 -5.60 10.95
N HIS A 114 -6.18 -4.75 11.97
CA HIS A 114 -4.93 -4.57 12.69
C HIS A 114 -5.17 -4.72 14.20
N PRO A 115 -5.11 -5.95 14.74
CA PRO A 115 -5.20 -6.17 16.19
C PRO A 115 -4.02 -5.50 16.92
N PRO A 116 -4.08 -5.31 18.26
CA PRO A 116 -2.98 -4.68 19.02
C PRO A 116 -1.59 -5.29 18.77
N ALA A 117 -1.52 -6.62 18.58
CA ALA A 117 -0.29 -7.32 18.25
C ALA A 117 0.32 -6.85 16.91
N PHE A 118 -0.50 -6.52 15.92
CA PHE A 118 -0.06 -5.97 14.63
C PHE A 118 0.67 -4.64 14.82
N TRP A 119 0.07 -3.72 15.57
CA TRP A 119 0.66 -2.40 15.83
C TRP A 119 1.95 -2.48 16.64
N ALA A 120 2.01 -3.38 17.63
CA ALA A 120 3.21 -3.63 18.40
C ALA A 120 4.35 -4.16 17.52
N ALA A 121 4.05 -5.14 16.65
CA ALA A 121 5.01 -5.70 15.71
C ALA A 121 5.52 -4.65 14.70
N GLN A 122 4.61 -3.87 14.11
CA GLN A 122 5.00 -2.79 13.18
C GLN A 122 5.91 -1.77 13.86
N LYS A 123 5.58 -1.35 15.08
CA LYS A 123 6.43 -0.42 15.85
C LYS A 123 7.84 -0.98 16.06
N ALA A 124 7.98 -2.29 16.27
CA ALA A 124 9.27 -2.93 16.48
C ALA A 124 10.12 -2.99 15.20
N ILE A 125 9.50 -3.22 14.04
CA ILE A 125 10.24 -3.45 12.77
C ILE A 125 10.35 -2.23 11.85
N ALA A 126 9.57 -1.17 12.10
CA ALA A 126 9.51 0.03 11.28
C ALA A 126 9.90 1.29 12.08
N PRO A 127 11.18 1.46 12.47
CA PRO A 127 11.64 2.69 13.12
C PRO A 127 11.41 3.94 12.25
N GLU A 128 11.32 3.79 10.93
CA GLU A 128 11.03 4.85 9.97
C GLU A 128 9.56 5.30 9.93
N ARG A 129 8.67 4.64 10.69
CA ARG A 129 7.22 4.83 10.59
C ARG A 129 6.79 6.29 10.69
N ASP A 130 7.33 7.02 11.66
CA ASP A 130 6.87 8.37 11.95
C ASP A 130 7.32 9.35 10.84
N SER A 131 8.54 9.22 10.31
CA SER A 131 9.03 10.04 9.20
C SER A 131 8.34 9.71 7.88
N ALA A 132 8.05 8.44 7.63
CA ALA A 132 7.28 7.99 6.47
C ALA A 132 5.85 8.56 6.48
N TRP A 133 5.13 8.45 7.60
CA TRP A 133 3.78 9.03 7.71
C TRP A 133 3.80 10.55 7.62
N ALA A 134 4.77 11.22 8.25
CA ALA A 134 4.92 12.67 8.14
C ALA A 134 5.06 13.10 6.66
N TRP A 135 5.89 12.39 5.89
CA TRP A 135 6.03 12.65 4.46
C TRP A 135 4.72 12.38 3.71
N ILE A 136 4.07 11.24 3.91
CA ILE A 136 2.80 10.88 3.26
C ILE A 136 1.75 11.99 3.49
N TRP A 137 1.58 12.43 4.73
CA TRP A 137 0.59 13.46 5.05
C TRP A 137 0.95 14.81 4.46
N ALA A 138 2.20 15.26 4.62
CA ALA A 138 2.64 16.54 4.07
C ALA A 138 2.51 16.59 2.53
N ASN A 139 2.69 15.45 1.86
CA ASN A 139 2.80 15.41 0.40
C ASN A 139 1.53 14.98 -0.32
N LEU A 140 0.77 14.05 0.27
CA LEU A 140 -0.28 13.32 -0.42
C LEU A 140 -1.67 13.58 0.15
N TRP A 141 -1.80 14.24 1.31
CA TRP A 141 -3.09 14.48 2.00
C TRP A 141 -4.27 14.88 1.08
N PRO A 142 -4.13 15.80 0.10
CA PRO A 142 -5.24 16.17 -0.79
C PRO A 142 -5.84 15.01 -1.60
N CYS A 143 -5.08 13.93 -1.76
CA CYS A 143 -5.46 12.73 -2.50
C CYS A 143 -5.91 11.58 -1.59
N LEU A 144 -5.83 11.72 -0.27
CA LEU A 144 -6.11 10.62 0.66
C LEU A 144 -7.52 10.72 1.24
N LYS A 145 -8.15 9.57 1.45
CA LYS A 145 -9.41 9.41 2.16
C LYS A 145 -9.24 8.35 3.24
N VAL A 146 -9.16 8.78 4.49
CA VAL A 146 -9.07 7.88 5.64
C VAL A 146 -10.43 7.27 5.91
N ARG A 147 -10.52 5.94 5.90
CA ARG A 147 -11.68 5.17 6.34
C ARG A 147 -11.36 4.52 7.68
N ARG A 148 -11.63 5.25 8.77
CA ARG A 148 -11.26 4.84 10.13
C ARG A 148 -11.85 3.49 10.52
N GLU A 149 -13.10 3.24 10.16
CA GLU A 149 -13.79 1.98 10.48
C GLU A 149 -13.16 0.75 9.80
N LEU A 150 -12.60 0.94 8.60
CA LEU A 150 -11.90 -0.12 7.86
C LEU A 150 -10.39 -0.11 8.10
N GLN A 151 -9.89 0.83 8.92
CA GLN A 151 -8.46 1.09 9.13
C GLN A 151 -7.67 1.20 7.82
N LEU A 152 -8.30 1.81 6.81
CA LEU A 152 -7.81 1.88 5.43
C LEU A 152 -7.59 3.32 4.99
N ILE A 153 -6.66 3.55 4.07
CA ILE A 153 -6.47 4.83 3.39
C ILE A 153 -6.72 4.62 1.90
N ASP A 154 -7.83 5.14 1.39
CA ASP A 154 -8.14 5.16 -0.04
C ASP A 154 -7.43 6.32 -0.73
N VAL A 155 -7.05 6.12 -1.99
CA VAL A 155 -6.59 7.20 -2.87
C VAL A 155 -7.76 7.70 -3.73
N ARG A 156 -8.01 9.00 -3.68
CA ARG A 156 -9.05 9.69 -4.43
C ARG A 156 -8.67 9.77 -5.91
N ALA A 157 -9.66 9.73 -6.79
CA ALA A 157 -9.46 9.79 -8.25
C ALA A 157 -8.75 11.05 -8.76
N ASN A 158 -8.72 12.15 -7.98
CA ASN A 158 -8.02 13.39 -8.31
C ASN A 158 -6.48 13.30 -8.17
N TRP A 159 -5.93 12.15 -7.78
CA TRP A 159 -4.50 11.96 -7.54
C TRP A 159 -3.61 12.33 -8.74
N ARG A 160 -4.08 12.08 -9.96
CA ARG A 160 -3.38 12.42 -11.21
C ARG A 160 -3.21 13.93 -11.38
N THR A 161 -4.24 14.70 -11.02
CA THR A 161 -4.20 16.17 -11.07
C THR A 161 -3.19 16.72 -10.07
N VAL A 162 -3.11 16.13 -8.89
CA VAL A 162 -2.15 16.56 -7.85
C VAL A 162 -0.71 16.21 -8.22
N GLN A 163 -0.46 15.03 -8.80
CA GLN A 163 0.86 14.70 -9.36
C GLN A 163 1.24 15.65 -10.51
N GLY A 164 0.32 15.92 -11.43
CA GLY A 164 0.55 16.87 -12.52
C GLY A 164 0.86 18.30 -12.03
N LEU A 165 0.11 18.79 -11.03
CA LEU A 165 0.35 20.10 -10.42
C LEU A 165 1.70 20.17 -9.69
N ARG A 166 2.16 19.08 -9.08
CA ARG A 166 3.50 18.97 -8.48
C ARG A 166 4.60 19.01 -9.53
N ALA A 167 4.44 18.30 -10.64
CA ALA A 167 5.37 18.36 -11.76
C ALA A 167 5.47 19.79 -12.32
N ILE A 168 4.34 20.48 -12.49
CA ILE A 168 4.29 21.86 -13.02
C ILE A 168 4.92 22.88 -12.06
N ARG A 169 4.66 22.79 -10.75
CA ARG A 169 5.25 23.71 -9.76
C ARG A 169 6.79 23.63 -9.74
N ARG A 170 7.38 22.47 -10.06
CA ARG A 170 8.83 22.27 -10.10
C ARG A 170 9.52 22.92 -11.28
N LEU A 171 8.92 22.82 -12.46
CA LEU A 171 9.45 23.48 -13.66
C LEU A 171 9.57 24.99 -13.44
N LYS A 172 8.66 25.57 -12.66
CA LYS A 172 8.66 26.99 -12.29
C LYS A 172 9.66 27.37 -11.18
N THR A 173 10.22 26.41 -10.44
CA THR A 173 11.24 26.68 -9.40
C THR A 173 12.66 26.35 -9.85
N MET A 174 12.81 25.71 -11.02
CA MET A 174 14.10 25.42 -11.66
C MET A 174 14.37 26.33 -12.88
N SER A 175 13.49 27.30 -13.15
CA SER A 175 13.67 28.39 -14.12
C SER A 175 13.91 29.70 -13.37
#